data_AF-A0A522BDI2-F1
#
_entry.id   AF-A0A522BDI2-F1
#
_cell.length_a   1.000
_cell.length_b   1.000
_cell.length_c   1.000
_cell.angle_alpha   90.00
_cell.angle_beta   90.00
_cell.angle_gamma   90.00
#
_symmetry.space_group_name_H-M   'P 1'
#
loop_
_entity.id
_entity.type
_entity.pdbx_description
1 polymer ?
#
loop_
_entity_poly.entity_id
_entity_poly.type
_entity_poly.pdbx_seq_one_letter_code
_entity_poly.pdbx_strand_id
1 'polypeptide(L)'
;MRKTILNINALIAIGLFGTALCAVAADYGPENFSAAGRMYQPAPSDHLPGKDNGPGTGLHNAGEDCGLCHRPNGKAQNYVFSVSGTFYEDRAARRTAEGGEIILQDIGGNVISMTSNSVGNFWSYTSFASNPYSIASHSGTTVLLYTDTQPADPADSRTWQYKGWVKSGDQTTPMVTIAPVGGATDPSSRMSCNMHHSAMGSRGGLWGARKSTLDSYPAEGMSFKKHILPIFVSKCVPCHIPGATMSRLVTKSDVEDPSTSIDYSNGQDFTTYAGSTVSSVEKKGIAYFALDYAATPDESPLLTKTIAGPAGEFTHAGGYFWSAEDPDYRAIRQWIAEGAPDN
;
A
#
# COMPACT_ATOMS: atom_id res chain seq x y z
N MET A 1 46.08 17.34 62.21
CA MET A 1 45.69 18.50 61.39
C MET A 1 45.74 18.11 59.92
N ARG A 2 44.62 18.32 59.21
CA ARG A 2 44.46 18.54 57.76
C ARG A 2 45.32 17.72 56.78
N LYS A 3 44.69 16.82 56.01
CA LYS A 3 44.30 17.10 54.62
C LYS A 3 43.40 15.99 54.04
N THR A 4 42.31 16.48 53.45
CA THR A 4 41.28 15.90 52.58
C THR A 4 41.90 15.19 51.36
N ILE A 5 41.21 14.28 50.64
CA ILE A 5 40.32 14.62 49.51
C ILE A 5 39.40 13.43 49.17
N LEU A 6 38.21 13.84 48.73
CA LEU A 6 36.99 13.14 48.35
C LEU A 6 37.15 11.89 47.48
N ASN A 7 36.21 10.94 47.63
CA ASN A 7 35.78 10.11 46.52
C ASN A 7 34.26 10.25 46.32
N ILE A 8 33.91 10.55 45.08
CA ILE A 8 32.62 11.06 44.59
C ILE A 8 31.96 9.95 43.76
N ASN A 9 30.64 9.88 43.90
CA ASN A 9 29.65 9.31 42.98
C ASN A 9 29.39 7.79 42.97
N ALA A 10 28.23 7.51 43.54
CA ALA A 10 27.28 6.50 43.11
C ALA A 10 27.09 6.50 41.57
N LEU A 11 27.11 5.31 40.99
CA LEU A 11 26.58 5.05 39.66
C LEU A 11 25.52 3.95 39.80
N ILE A 12 24.27 4.41 39.75
CA ILE A 12 23.08 3.59 39.61
C ILE A 12 23.10 3.05 38.18
N ALA A 13 23.20 1.72 38.06
CA ALA A 13 23.02 1.01 36.80
C ALA A 13 21.52 1.00 36.44
N ILE A 14 21.11 1.90 35.55
CA ILE A 14 19.82 1.80 34.85
C ILE A 14 20.07 0.98 33.59
N GLY A 15 19.55 -0.25 33.58
CA GLY A 15 19.55 -1.12 32.41
C GLY A 15 18.66 -0.55 31.31
N LEU A 16 19.29 -0.07 30.24
CA LEU A 16 18.66 0.16 28.95
C LEU A 16 18.47 -1.20 28.27
N PHE A 17 17.23 -1.73 28.33
CA PHE A 17 16.76 -2.72 27.37
C PHE A 17 16.57 -2.03 26.01
N GLY A 18 17.66 -1.87 25.28
CA GLY A 18 17.62 -1.53 23.86
C GLY A 18 17.34 -2.80 23.07
N THR A 19 16.09 -3.05 22.73
CA THR A 19 15.76 -3.99 21.65
C THR A 19 16.18 -3.34 20.33
N ALA A 20 17.41 -3.62 19.92
CA ALA A 20 17.83 -3.44 18.54
C ALA A 20 16.99 -4.41 17.67
N LEU A 21 15.95 -3.88 17.05
CA LEU A 21 15.32 -4.53 15.90
C LEU A 21 16.35 -4.48 14.77
N CYS A 22 17.13 -5.54 14.62
CA CYS A 22 17.87 -5.75 13.39
C CYS A 22 16.82 -5.87 12.27
N ALA A 23 16.87 -4.98 11.28
CA ALA A 23 16.22 -5.20 10.00
C ALA A 23 16.82 -6.46 9.37
N VAL A 24 16.20 -7.60 9.66
CA VAL A 24 16.45 -8.84 8.94
C VAL A 24 15.96 -8.55 7.53
N ALA A 25 16.84 -8.64 6.53
CA ALA A 25 16.38 -8.84 5.16
C ALA A 25 15.46 -10.06 5.23
N ALA A 26 14.15 -9.83 5.11
CA ALA A 26 13.17 -10.88 5.23
C ALA A 26 13.37 -11.81 4.04
N ASP A 27 14.18 -12.85 4.25
CA ASP A 27 14.37 -13.93 3.30
C ASP A 27 12.98 -14.51 3.00
N TYR A 28 12.73 -14.86 1.75
CA TYR A 28 11.41 -15.34 1.33
C TYR A 28 11.10 -16.66 2.05
N GLY A 29 10.01 -16.66 2.83
CA GLY A 29 9.46 -17.82 3.52
C GLY A 29 7.98 -18.00 3.15
N PRO A 30 7.49 -19.22 2.86
CA PRO A 30 6.08 -19.50 2.58
C PRO A 30 5.11 -18.95 3.65
N GLU A 31 5.57 -18.83 4.90
CA GLU A 31 4.89 -18.19 6.03
C GLU A 31 4.65 -16.69 5.85
N ASN A 32 5.37 -16.03 4.94
CA ASN A 32 5.25 -14.59 4.68
C ASN A 32 4.03 -14.24 3.81
N PHE A 33 3.24 -15.21 3.33
CA PHE A 33 2.06 -14.97 2.48
C PHE A 33 0.74 -14.74 3.25
N SER A 34 0.81 -14.51 4.56
CA SER A 34 -0.29 -13.96 5.36
C SER A 34 -0.47 -12.45 5.13
N ALA A 35 -1.58 -11.85 5.61
CA ALA A 35 -1.74 -10.40 5.53
C ALA A 35 -0.71 -9.67 6.42
N ALA A 36 -0.41 -10.20 7.60
CA ALA A 36 0.63 -9.68 8.49
C ALA A 36 2.05 -9.82 7.91
N GLY A 37 2.43 -11.00 7.39
CA GLY A 37 3.77 -11.28 6.87
C GLY A 37 4.21 -10.37 5.72
N ARG A 38 3.25 -9.92 4.89
CA ARG A 38 3.52 -9.05 3.73
C ARG A 38 3.53 -7.55 4.05
N MET A 39 3.21 -7.16 5.28
CA MET A 39 2.96 -5.76 5.59
C MET A 39 4.21 -4.89 5.39
N TYR A 40 5.36 -5.37 5.85
CA TYR A 40 6.63 -4.61 5.88
C TYR A 40 7.71 -5.17 4.95
N GLN A 41 7.34 -6.11 4.08
CA GLN A 41 8.29 -6.72 3.16
C GLN A 41 8.79 -5.67 2.15
N PRO A 42 10.13 -5.48 2.01
CA PRO A 42 10.68 -4.58 1.02
C PRO A 42 10.52 -5.14 -0.40
N ALA A 43 10.59 -4.27 -1.40
CA ALA A 43 10.64 -4.73 -2.78
C ALA A 43 11.94 -5.53 -3.03
N PRO A 44 11.89 -6.64 -3.78
CA PRO A 44 13.10 -7.36 -4.19
C PRO A 44 14.07 -6.41 -4.92
N SER A 45 15.39 -6.51 -4.65
CA SER A 45 16.40 -5.66 -5.32
C SER A 45 16.99 -6.28 -6.59
N ASP A 46 16.99 -7.61 -6.69
CA ASP A 46 17.82 -8.34 -7.66
C ASP A 46 17.03 -8.74 -8.92
N HIS A 47 16.20 -7.82 -9.43
CA HIS A 47 15.41 -8.03 -10.63
C HIS A 47 15.74 -7.03 -11.73
N LEU A 48 15.39 -7.39 -12.98
CA LEU A 48 15.55 -6.53 -14.14
C LEU A 48 14.22 -5.79 -14.40
N PRO A 49 14.21 -4.44 -14.37
CA PRO A 49 13.01 -3.68 -14.67
C PRO A 49 12.43 -4.00 -16.04
N GLY A 50 11.12 -4.26 -16.08
CA GLY A 50 10.38 -4.46 -17.32
C GLY A 50 10.64 -5.79 -18.04
N LYS A 51 11.40 -6.70 -17.44
CA LYS A 51 11.74 -8.00 -18.06
C LYS A 51 10.50 -8.83 -18.44
N ASP A 52 9.38 -8.64 -17.74
CA ASP A 52 8.13 -9.39 -17.90
C ASP A 52 7.03 -8.58 -18.60
N ASN A 53 7.36 -7.42 -19.20
CA ASN A 53 6.43 -6.71 -20.07
C ASN A 53 5.95 -7.64 -21.19
N GLY A 54 4.64 -7.81 -21.31
CA GLY A 54 4.08 -8.57 -22.41
C GLY A 54 4.45 -7.92 -23.76
N PRO A 55 4.77 -8.72 -24.79
CA PRO A 55 5.07 -8.19 -26.11
C PRO A 55 3.86 -7.46 -26.68
N GLY A 56 4.10 -6.36 -27.40
CA GLY A 56 3.07 -5.62 -28.13
C GLY A 56 3.27 -4.11 -28.10
N THR A 57 2.72 -3.43 -29.10
CA THR A 57 2.72 -1.95 -29.22
C THR A 57 1.32 -1.36 -29.00
N GLY A 58 0.34 -2.19 -28.62
CA GLY A 58 -1.05 -1.79 -28.46
C GLY A 58 -1.21 -0.83 -27.29
N LEU A 59 -1.46 0.44 -27.61
CA LEU A 59 -1.82 1.45 -26.61
C LEU A 59 -3.35 1.44 -26.47
N HIS A 60 -3.86 0.54 -25.63
CA HIS A 60 -5.20 0.72 -25.06
C HIS A 60 -5.31 2.11 -24.40
N ASN A 61 -6.52 2.63 -24.23
CA ASN A 61 -6.65 3.90 -23.51
C ASN A 61 -6.23 3.71 -22.05
N ALA A 62 -5.56 4.72 -21.50
CA ALA A 62 -5.24 4.76 -20.09
C ALA A 62 -6.48 4.55 -19.22
N GLY A 63 -6.41 3.65 -18.25
CA GLY A 63 -7.49 3.36 -17.30
C GLY A 63 -8.56 2.41 -17.83
N GLU A 64 -8.41 1.87 -19.03
CA GLU A 64 -9.30 0.80 -19.50
C GLU A 64 -9.13 -0.46 -18.63
N ASP A 65 -10.27 -1.10 -18.32
CA ASP A 65 -10.29 -2.40 -17.65
C ASP A 65 -9.83 -3.50 -18.62
N CYS A 66 -8.53 -3.68 -18.78
CA CYS A 66 -7.94 -4.72 -19.63
C CYS A 66 -8.49 -6.12 -19.29
N GLY A 67 -8.75 -6.37 -18.00
CA GLY A 67 -9.33 -7.62 -17.50
C GLY A 67 -10.76 -7.90 -17.99
N LEU A 68 -11.48 -6.93 -18.56
CA LEU A 68 -12.76 -7.17 -19.23
C LEU A 68 -12.62 -8.08 -20.45
N CYS A 69 -11.55 -7.87 -21.24
CA CYS A 69 -11.31 -8.58 -22.49
C CYS A 69 -10.25 -9.68 -22.34
N HIS A 70 -9.15 -9.39 -21.63
CA HIS A 70 -7.95 -10.21 -21.52
C HIS A 70 -7.96 -11.14 -20.31
N ARG A 71 -9.07 -11.87 -20.14
CA ARG A 71 -9.27 -12.85 -19.08
C ARG A 71 -9.60 -14.23 -19.66
N PRO A 72 -9.49 -15.32 -18.87
CA PRO A 72 -10.02 -16.61 -19.28
C PRO A 72 -11.48 -16.49 -19.74
N ASN A 73 -11.80 -17.06 -20.90
CA ASN A 73 -13.12 -16.97 -21.56
C ASN A 73 -13.56 -15.54 -21.94
N GLY A 74 -12.64 -14.58 -21.98
CA GLY A 74 -12.88 -13.20 -22.42
C GLY A 74 -12.86 -13.02 -23.94
N LYS A 75 -13.26 -11.84 -24.41
CA LYS A 75 -13.24 -11.50 -25.85
C LYS A 75 -11.85 -11.58 -26.48
N ALA A 76 -10.81 -11.35 -25.68
CA ALA A 76 -9.42 -11.44 -26.08
C ALA A 76 -8.74 -12.68 -25.47
N GLN A 77 -9.45 -13.81 -25.36
CA GLN A 77 -8.93 -15.06 -24.77
C GLN A 77 -7.67 -15.62 -25.46
N ASN A 78 -7.32 -15.18 -26.66
CA ASN A 78 -6.05 -15.53 -27.30
C ASN A 78 -4.84 -14.80 -26.66
N TYR A 79 -5.11 -13.80 -25.82
CA TYR A 79 -4.13 -12.96 -25.15
C TYR A 79 -4.57 -12.75 -23.69
N VAL A 80 -4.63 -13.82 -22.90
CA VAL A 80 -5.01 -13.71 -21.47
C VAL A 80 -3.85 -13.08 -20.70
N PHE A 81 -4.10 -11.95 -20.04
CA PHE A 81 -3.11 -11.34 -19.16
C PHE A 81 -3.14 -12.02 -17.79
N SER A 82 -1.98 -12.23 -17.18
CA SER A 82 -1.88 -12.64 -15.78
C SER A 82 -2.07 -11.44 -14.85
N VAL A 83 -1.57 -10.28 -15.29
CA VAL A 83 -1.69 -8.99 -14.62
C VAL A 83 -1.70 -7.87 -15.66
N SER A 84 -2.44 -6.81 -15.39
CA SER A 84 -2.50 -5.62 -16.24
C SER A 84 -3.03 -4.42 -15.48
N GLY A 85 -2.74 -3.22 -15.97
CA GLY A 85 -3.33 -2.00 -15.44
C GLY A 85 -2.69 -0.75 -16.05
N THR A 86 -2.97 0.38 -15.41
CA THR A 86 -2.40 1.68 -15.78
C THR A 86 -1.75 2.32 -14.54
N PHE A 87 -0.54 2.84 -14.73
CA PHE A 87 0.22 3.56 -13.73
C PHE A 87 0.02 5.07 -13.89
N TYR A 88 -0.19 5.76 -12.78
CA TYR A 88 -0.51 7.19 -12.71
C TYR A 88 0.46 7.94 -11.81
N GLU A 89 0.58 9.23 -12.09
CA GLU A 89 1.31 10.16 -11.23
C GLU A 89 0.60 10.39 -9.90
N ASP A 90 -0.74 10.28 -9.87
CA ASP A 90 -1.55 10.49 -8.68
C ASP A 90 -2.77 9.56 -8.65
N ARG A 91 -3.35 9.40 -7.47
CA ARG A 91 -4.53 8.55 -7.27
C ARG A 91 -5.78 9.09 -7.97
N ALA A 92 -5.85 10.40 -8.20
CA ALA A 92 -6.96 11.00 -8.95
C ALA A 92 -6.93 10.59 -10.43
N ALA A 93 -5.89 9.85 -10.84
CA ALA A 93 -5.75 9.25 -12.17
C ALA A 93 -5.82 10.31 -13.28
N ARG A 94 -5.41 11.54 -12.98
CA ARG A 94 -5.52 12.68 -13.91
C ARG A 94 -4.49 12.59 -15.02
N ARG A 95 -3.33 12.02 -14.71
CA ARG A 95 -2.20 11.85 -15.63
C ARG A 95 -1.54 10.51 -15.40
N THR A 96 -1.28 9.82 -16.50
CA THR A 96 -0.53 8.57 -16.53
C THR A 96 0.95 8.84 -16.28
N ALA A 97 1.65 7.82 -15.79
CA ALA A 97 3.08 7.88 -15.58
C ALA A 97 3.77 6.81 -16.44
N GLU A 98 4.63 7.26 -17.36
CA GLU A 98 5.54 6.42 -18.15
C GLU A 98 6.75 6.01 -17.31
N GLY A 99 7.28 4.82 -17.55
CA GLY A 99 8.54 4.36 -16.92
C GLY A 99 8.40 3.95 -15.46
N GLY A 100 7.19 3.95 -14.91
CA GLY A 100 6.92 3.42 -13.57
C GLY A 100 7.08 1.90 -13.55
N GLU A 101 7.72 1.38 -12.52
CA GLU A 101 7.98 -0.04 -12.38
C GLU A 101 6.94 -0.69 -11.46
N ILE A 102 6.43 -1.84 -11.89
CA ILE A 102 5.49 -2.69 -11.16
C ILE A 102 6.23 -3.98 -10.85
N ILE A 103 6.51 -4.19 -9.57
CA ILE A 103 7.29 -5.33 -9.07
C ILE A 103 6.32 -6.24 -8.34
N LEU A 104 6.24 -7.50 -8.71
CA LEU A 104 5.41 -8.50 -8.07
C LEU A 104 6.30 -9.68 -7.64
N GLN A 105 6.07 -10.20 -6.45
CA GLN A 105 6.70 -11.45 -6.00
C GLN A 105 5.61 -12.44 -5.64
N ASP A 106 5.65 -13.62 -6.26
CA ASP A 106 4.68 -14.68 -6.03
C ASP A 106 5.05 -15.58 -4.84
N ILE A 107 4.16 -16.51 -4.50
CA ILE A 107 4.38 -17.47 -3.42
C ILE A 107 5.43 -18.53 -3.76
N GLY A 108 6.05 -18.53 -4.94
CA GLY A 108 7.23 -19.34 -5.24
C GLY A 108 8.54 -18.56 -5.09
N GLY A 109 8.46 -17.27 -4.74
CA GLY A 109 9.60 -16.36 -4.70
C GLY A 109 9.94 -15.77 -6.08
N ASN A 110 9.20 -16.11 -7.13
CA ASN A 110 9.45 -15.58 -8.47
C ASN A 110 9.11 -14.09 -8.50
N VAL A 111 10.04 -13.29 -9.01
CA VAL A 111 9.85 -11.85 -9.19
C VAL A 111 9.44 -11.57 -10.63
N ILE A 112 8.28 -10.94 -10.80
CA ILE A 112 7.75 -10.43 -12.06
C ILE A 112 7.91 -8.91 -12.05
N SER A 113 8.58 -8.32 -13.03
CA SER A 113 8.74 -6.87 -13.15
C SER A 113 8.29 -6.36 -14.52
N MET A 114 7.42 -5.35 -14.49
CA MET A 114 6.90 -4.66 -15.66
C MET A 114 7.20 -3.16 -15.55
N THR A 115 7.34 -2.49 -16.68
CA THR A 115 7.45 -1.04 -16.79
C THR A 115 6.25 -0.49 -17.55
N SER A 116 5.68 0.60 -17.05
CA SER A 116 4.58 1.28 -17.74
C SER A 116 5.06 1.98 -19.02
N ASN A 117 4.27 1.86 -20.09
CA ASN A 117 4.55 2.49 -21.37
C ASN A 117 4.19 3.99 -21.39
N SER A 118 4.27 4.62 -22.57
CA SER A 118 4.02 6.06 -22.76
C SER A 118 2.60 6.54 -22.39
N VAL A 119 1.62 5.62 -22.26
CA VAL A 119 0.26 5.92 -21.77
C VAL A 119 0.01 5.32 -20.38
N GLY A 120 1.07 4.96 -19.66
CA GLY A 120 1.01 4.38 -18.32
C GLY A 120 0.60 2.92 -18.27
N ASN A 121 0.29 2.26 -19.40
CA ASN A 121 -0.19 0.88 -19.36
C ASN A 121 0.94 -0.12 -19.15
N PHE A 122 0.63 -1.20 -18.44
CA PHE A 122 1.51 -2.36 -18.26
C PHE A 122 0.67 -3.63 -18.29
N TRP A 123 1.27 -4.74 -18.71
CA TRP A 123 0.69 -6.07 -18.65
C TRP A 123 1.77 -7.14 -18.71
N SER A 124 1.42 -8.33 -18.25
CA SER A 124 2.27 -9.52 -18.38
C SER A 124 1.43 -10.76 -18.73
N TYR A 125 2.11 -11.72 -19.36
CA TYR A 125 1.63 -13.08 -19.56
C TYR A 125 2.30 -14.07 -18.60
N THR A 126 3.27 -13.62 -17.80
CA THR A 126 4.03 -14.49 -16.89
C THR A 126 3.08 -15.09 -15.87
N SER A 127 3.06 -16.41 -15.78
CA SER A 127 2.27 -17.15 -14.80
C SER A 127 2.79 -16.90 -13.39
N PHE A 128 1.88 -16.87 -12.42
CA PHE A 128 2.20 -16.83 -11.01
C PHE A 128 2.16 -18.23 -10.41
N ALA A 129 2.97 -18.47 -9.39
CA ALA A 129 2.81 -19.63 -8.53
C ALA A 129 1.43 -19.62 -7.83
N SER A 130 0.78 -20.78 -7.84
CA SER A 130 -0.46 -21.02 -7.11
C SER A 130 -0.17 -21.32 -5.64
N ASN A 131 -1.00 -20.77 -4.74
CA ASN A 131 -1.01 -21.20 -3.34
C ASN A 131 -1.97 -22.40 -3.17
N PRO A 132 -1.48 -23.59 -2.76
CA PRO A 132 -2.31 -24.80 -2.64
C PRO A 132 -3.39 -24.71 -1.57
N TYR A 133 -3.30 -23.72 -0.66
CA TYR A 133 -4.27 -23.45 0.40
C TYR A 133 -4.94 -22.08 0.23
N SER A 134 -5.15 -21.69 -1.04
CA SER A 134 -5.77 -20.43 -1.39
C SER A 134 -7.22 -20.34 -0.96
N ILE A 135 -7.58 -19.14 -0.51
CA ILE A 135 -8.95 -18.72 -0.27
C ILE A 135 -9.22 -17.53 -1.17
N ALA A 136 -10.34 -17.57 -1.86
CA ALA A 136 -10.85 -16.40 -2.54
C ALA A 136 -11.87 -15.73 -1.60
N SER A 137 -11.67 -14.44 -1.29
CA SER A 137 -12.60 -13.66 -0.48
C SER A 137 -12.86 -12.29 -1.10
N HIS A 138 -14.12 -11.94 -1.35
CA HIS A 138 -14.53 -10.64 -1.88
C HIS A 138 -15.98 -10.33 -1.50
N SER A 139 -16.28 -9.08 -1.16
CA SER A 139 -17.65 -8.58 -0.88
C SER A 139 -18.46 -9.47 0.07
N GLY A 140 -17.82 -9.93 1.15
CA GLY A 140 -18.45 -10.78 2.17
C GLY A 140 -18.62 -12.26 1.78
N THR A 141 -18.21 -12.64 0.57
CA THR A 141 -18.19 -14.04 0.12
C THR A 141 -16.79 -14.61 0.27
N THR A 142 -16.68 -15.76 0.93
CA THR A 142 -15.43 -16.50 1.09
C THR A 142 -15.61 -17.90 0.50
N VAL A 143 -14.70 -18.30 -0.38
CA VAL A 143 -14.67 -19.60 -1.04
C VAL A 143 -13.32 -20.25 -0.78
N LEU A 144 -13.33 -21.40 -0.13
CA LEU A 144 -12.15 -22.26 -0.02
C LEU A 144 -11.91 -22.89 -1.40
N LEU A 145 -10.72 -22.71 -1.96
CA LEU A 145 -10.37 -23.31 -3.26
C LEU A 145 -9.73 -24.69 -3.10
N TYR A 146 -9.58 -25.16 -1.86
CA TYR A 146 -9.00 -26.45 -1.48
C TYR A 146 -10.00 -27.25 -0.62
N THR A 147 -9.72 -28.53 -0.42
CA THR A 147 -10.34 -29.37 0.60
C THR A 147 -9.26 -29.93 1.53
N ASP A 148 -9.63 -30.59 2.62
CA ASP A 148 -8.67 -31.21 3.53
C ASP A 148 -7.79 -32.28 2.86
N THR A 149 -8.25 -32.85 1.74
CA THR A 149 -7.57 -33.93 1.02
C THR A 149 -7.06 -33.52 -0.35
N GLN A 150 -7.37 -32.30 -0.83
CA GLN A 150 -7.02 -31.85 -2.17
C GLN A 150 -6.56 -30.38 -2.16
N PRO A 151 -5.35 -30.08 -2.67
CA PRO A 151 -4.88 -28.70 -2.81
C PRO A 151 -5.71 -27.96 -3.87
N ALA A 152 -5.65 -26.64 -3.83
CA ALA A 152 -6.28 -25.80 -4.83
C ALA A 152 -5.74 -26.06 -6.25
N ASP A 153 -6.59 -25.91 -7.26
CA ASP A 153 -6.22 -26.11 -8.67
C ASP A 153 -5.23 -25.03 -9.13
N PRO A 154 -3.99 -25.37 -9.50
CA PRO A 154 -3.00 -24.38 -9.92
C PRO A 154 -3.36 -23.64 -11.21
N ALA A 155 -4.26 -24.20 -12.03
CA ALA A 155 -4.76 -23.54 -13.23
C ALA A 155 -5.85 -22.48 -12.94
N ASP A 156 -6.44 -22.50 -11.74
CA ASP A 156 -7.41 -21.50 -11.31
C ASP A 156 -6.68 -20.21 -10.89
N SER A 157 -6.87 -19.13 -11.65
CA SER A 157 -6.19 -17.86 -11.37
C SER A 157 -6.58 -17.24 -10.02
N ARG A 158 -7.67 -17.67 -9.39
CA ARG A 158 -8.01 -17.27 -8.00
C ARG A 158 -7.03 -17.82 -6.96
N THR A 159 -6.22 -18.79 -7.34
CA THR A 159 -5.18 -19.36 -6.47
C THR A 159 -3.84 -18.63 -6.58
N TRP A 160 -3.68 -17.74 -7.56
CA TRP A 160 -2.43 -17.02 -7.71
C TRP A 160 -2.35 -15.89 -6.71
N GLN A 161 -1.25 -15.86 -5.95
CA GLN A 161 -1.03 -14.86 -4.92
C GLN A 161 0.32 -14.22 -5.13
N TYR A 162 0.37 -12.90 -4.92
CA TYR A 162 1.61 -12.16 -4.95
C TYR A 162 1.55 -10.96 -4.01
N LYS A 163 2.72 -10.52 -3.56
CA LYS A 163 2.93 -9.17 -3.04
C LYS A 163 3.33 -8.28 -4.21
N GLY A 164 2.89 -7.04 -4.20
CA GLY A 164 3.32 -6.07 -5.21
C GLY A 164 3.88 -4.81 -4.59
N TRP A 165 4.72 -4.15 -5.38
CA TRP A 165 5.26 -2.83 -5.12
C TRP A 165 5.21 -2.04 -6.42
N VAL A 166 5.19 -0.73 -6.27
CA VAL A 166 5.34 0.19 -7.38
C VAL A 166 6.48 1.13 -7.11
N LYS A 167 7.26 1.40 -8.14
CA LYS A 167 8.43 2.24 -8.04
C LYS A 167 8.39 3.35 -9.07
N SER A 168 8.68 4.57 -8.62
CA SER A 168 8.79 5.77 -9.44
C SER A 168 9.98 6.59 -8.97
N GLY A 169 11.05 6.61 -9.77
CA GLY A 169 12.32 7.19 -9.34
C GLY A 169 12.91 6.46 -8.13
N ASP A 170 13.13 7.18 -7.04
CA ASP A 170 13.64 6.66 -5.77
C ASP A 170 12.53 6.14 -4.84
N GLN A 171 11.26 6.44 -5.12
CA GLN A 171 10.13 6.03 -4.30
C GLN A 171 9.71 4.59 -4.60
N THR A 172 9.51 3.79 -3.56
CA THR A 172 8.90 2.47 -3.64
C THR A 172 7.73 2.36 -2.67
N THR A 173 6.54 2.05 -3.20
CA THR A 173 5.31 1.93 -2.43
C THR A 173 4.84 0.48 -2.44
N PRO A 174 4.74 -0.20 -1.28
CA PRO A 174 4.14 -1.51 -1.19
C PRO A 174 2.65 -1.44 -1.45
N MET A 175 2.14 -2.40 -2.20
CA MET A 175 0.72 -2.54 -2.48
C MET A 175 0.07 -3.46 -1.44
N VAL A 176 -1.06 -3.01 -0.92
CA VAL A 176 -1.81 -3.70 0.14
C VAL A 176 -2.53 -4.94 -0.40
N THR A 177 -3.00 -4.90 -1.64
CA THR A 177 -3.52 -6.08 -2.34
C THR A 177 -3.32 -5.92 -3.82
N ILE A 178 -2.83 -6.98 -4.45
CA ILE A 178 -2.95 -7.12 -5.88
C ILE A 178 -3.38 -8.58 -6.16
N ALA A 179 -4.59 -8.72 -6.66
CA ALA A 179 -5.17 -9.96 -7.12
C ALA A 179 -4.91 -10.06 -8.63
N PRO A 180 -4.61 -11.26 -9.14
CA PRO A 180 -4.39 -11.50 -10.58
C PRO A 180 -5.67 -11.21 -11.38
N VAL A 181 -5.54 -11.12 -12.69
CA VAL A 181 -6.71 -11.04 -13.58
C VAL A 181 -7.56 -12.30 -13.42
N GLY A 182 -8.84 -12.10 -13.09
CA GLY A 182 -9.78 -13.19 -12.76
C GLY A 182 -9.62 -13.76 -11.34
N GLY A 183 -8.80 -13.14 -10.49
CA GLY A 183 -8.46 -13.64 -9.15
C GLY A 183 -9.49 -13.41 -8.04
N ALA A 184 -10.67 -12.86 -8.33
CA ALA A 184 -11.69 -12.63 -7.30
C ALA A 184 -12.73 -13.77 -7.24
N THR A 185 -13.39 -13.94 -6.10
CA THR A 185 -14.57 -14.84 -5.98
C THR A 185 -15.74 -14.39 -6.82
N ASP A 186 -15.89 -13.08 -6.97
CA ASP A 186 -16.94 -12.48 -7.76
C ASP A 186 -16.50 -12.38 -9.23
N PRO A 187 -17.22 -12.99 -10.20
CA PRO A 187 -16.91 -12.90 -11.62
C PRO A 187 -17.00 -11.47 -12.19
N SER A 188 -17.62 -10.53 -11.46
CA SER A 188 -17.65 -9.10 -11.77
C SER A 188 -16.38 -8.37 -11.32
N SER A 189 -15.65 -8.92 -10.34
CA SER A 189 -14.40 -8.40 -9.81
C SER A 189 -13.23 -8.99 -10.59
N ARG A 190 -12.75 -8.25 -11.59
CA ARG A 190 -11.84 -8.79 -12.62
C ARG A 190 -10.37 -8.62 -12.28
N MET A 191 -10.04 -7.64 -11.45
CA MET A 191 -8.68 -7.29 -11.01
C MET A 191 -8.74 -6.66 -9.62
N SER A 192 -7.59 -6.47 -8.97
CA SER A 192 -7.52 -5.77 -7.69
C SER A 192 -8.07 -4.35 -7.77
N CYS A 193 -8.53 -3.83 -6.63
CA CYS A 193 -8.96 -2.43 -6.51
C CYS A 193 -7.86 -1.42 -6.76
N ASN A 194 -6.59 -1.83 -6.90
CA ASN A 194 -5.47 -0.95 -7.23
C ASN A 194 -5.05 -1.04 -8.71
N MET A 195 -5.78 -1.82 -9.52
CA MET A 195 -5.50 -2.02 -10.94
C MET A 195 -6.68 -1.72 -11.85
N HIS A 196 -7.87 -1.47 -11.30
CA HIS A 196 -9.04 -1.08 -12.09
C HIS A 196 -9.46 0.35 -11.76
N HIS A 197 -9.87 1.09 -12.78
CA HIS A 197 -10.54 2.38 -12.61
C HIS A 197 -12.05 2.18 -12.57
N SER A 198 -12.74 2.91 -11.69
CA SER A 198 -14.15 3.20 -11.91
C SER A 198 -14.28 4.24 -13.04
N ALA A 199 -15.42 4.27 -13.74
CA ALA A 199 -15.71 5.24 -14.80
C ALA A 199 -15.60 6.73 -14.38
N MET A 200 -15.37 7.00 -13.09
CA MET A 200 -15.21 8.35 -12.51
C MET A 200 -13.82 8.59 -11.91
N GLY A 201 -12.80 7.80 -12.27
CA GLY A 201 -11.38 8.06 -11.93
C GLY A 201 -11.02 8.00 -10.44
N SER A 202 -11.98 7.72 -9.55
CA SER A 202 -11.84 7.94 -8.10
C SER A 202 -11.42 6.71 -7.31
N ARG A 203 -11.35 5.53 -7.94
CA ARG A 203 -10.95 4.29 -7.28
C ARG A 203 -9.94 3.57 -8.16
N GLY A 204 -8.74 3.38 -7.62
CA GLY A 204 -7.91 2.24 -8.00
C GLY A 204 -6.82 2.43 -9.03
N GLY A 205 -6.39 3.66 -9.30
CA GLY A 205 -5.16 3.87 -10.07
C GLY A 205 -3.95 3.34 -9.31
N LEU A 206 -3.09 2.60 -10.02
CA LEU A 206 -1.77 2.27 -9.51
C LEU A 206 -0.94 3.55 -9.52
N TRP A 207 -0.43 4.00 -8.39
CA TRP A 207 0.32 5.25 -8.28
C TRP A 207 1.48 5.09 -7.31
N GLY A 208 2.57 5.80 -7.58
CA GLY A 208 3.76 5.74 -6.74
C GLY A 208 4.67 6.96 -6.87
N ALA A 209 4.18 8.07 -7.42
CA ALA A 209 4.99 9.27 -7.61
C ALA A 209 4.89 10.23 -6.40
N ARG A 210 5.99 10.92 -6.11
CA ARG A 210 6.09 12.02 -5.14
C ARG A 210 5.40 13.31 -5.59
N LYS A 211 4.60 13.25 -6.66
CA LYS A 211 3.95 14.44 -7.17
C LYS A 211 3.02 15.03 -6.11
N SER A 212 3.08 16.36 -6.01
CA SER A 212 2.21 17.08 -5.11
C SER A 212 0.75 16.90 -5.52
N THR A 213 -0.13 16.85 -4.53
CA THR A 213 -1.57 16.67 -4.77
C THR A 213 -2.18 17.89 -5.48
N LEU A 214 -1.72 19.09 -5.11
CA LEU A 214 -2.12 20.37 -5.69
C LEU A 214 -0.94 21.04 -6.40
N ASP A 215 -1.23 21.96 -7.32
CA ASP A 215 -0.16 22.67 -8.04
C ASP A 215 0.62 23.64 -7.13
N SER A 216 -0.02 24.16 -6.08
CA SER A 216 0.59 25.04 -5.10
C SER A 216 -0.21 25.06 -3.80
N TYR A 217 0.41 25.56 -2.74
CA TYR A 217 -0.19 25.79 -1.44
C TYR A 217 0.01 27.24 -0.98
N PRO A 218 -0.91 27.84 -0.21
CA PRO A 218 -0.72 29.18 0.32
C PRO A 218 0.40 29.21 1.38
N ALA A 219 1.08 30.35 1.51
CA ALA A 219 2.15 30.53 2.48
C ALA A 219 1.67 30.60 3.94
N GLU A 220 0.39 30.90 4.15
CA GLU A 220 -0.30 30.95 5.45
C GLU A 220 -1.80 30.70 5.27
N GLY A 221 -2.50 30.35 6.35
CA GLY A 221 -3.96 30.22 6.35
C GLY A 221 -4.44 29.00 5.58
N MET A 222 -3.83 27.84 5.84
CA MET A 222 -4.22 26.57 5.24
C MET A 222 -5.69 26.25 5.57
N SER A 223 -6.48 25.94 4.54
CA SER A 223 -7.82 25.39 4.71
C SER A 223 -7.75 23.86 4.78
N PHE A 224 -8.36 23.29 5.82
CA PHE A 224 -8.45 21.83 5.91
C PHE A 224 -9.13 21.25 4.66
N LYS A 225 -10.28 21.79 4.27
CA LYS A 225 -11.07 21.23 3.15
C LYS A 225 -10.41 21.44 1.79
N LYS A 226 -9.75 22.57 1.56
CA LYS A 226 -9.20 22.93 0.25
C LYS A 226 -7.78 22.43 0.03
N HIS A 227 -6.96 22.36 1.07
CA HIS A 227 -5.54 22.11 0.93
C HIS A 227 -5.12 20.77 1.55
N ILE A 228 -5.67 20.43 2.72
CA ILE A 228 -5.18 19.29 3.51
C ILE A 228 -5.93 18.01 3.23
N LEU A 229 -7.25 18.02 3.28
CA LEU A 229 -8.09 16.86 3.00
C LEU A 229 -7.79 16.24 1.61
N PRO A 230 -7.56 17.01 0.53
CA PRO A 230 -7.17 16.43 -0.75
C PRO A 230 -5.91 15.57 -0.67
N ILE A 231 -4.91 15.95 0.14
CA ILE A 231 -3.67 15.18 0.32
C ILE A 231 -4.00 13.82 0.94
N PHE A 232 -4.79 13.80 2.02
CA PHE A 232 -5.18 12.57 2.70
C PHE A 232 -6.08 11.68 1.84
N VAL A 233 -7.03 12.27 1.12
CA VAL A 233 -7.88 11.54 0.16
C VAL A 233 -7.05 10.90 -0.95
N SER A 234 -6.04 11.61 -1.44
CA SER A 234 -5.14 11.11 -2.48
C SER A 234 -4.23 9.98 -1.96
N LYS A 235 -3.58 10.16 -0.80
CA LYS A 235 -2.47 9.31 -0.39
C LYS A 235 -2.80 8.30 0.71
N CYS A 236 -3.74 8.59 1.60
CA CYS A 236 -3.96 7.80 2.83
C CYS A 236 -5.32 7.07 2.87
N VAL A 237 -6.35 7.64 2.25
CA VAL A 237 -7.69 7.04 2.14
C VAL A 237 -7.74 5.68 1.40
N PRO A 238 -6.74 5.14 0.68
CA PRO A 238 -6.81 3.74 0.25
C PRO A 238 -6.94 2.75 1.42
N CYS A 239 -6.37 3.09 2.58
CA CYS A 239 -6.34 2.22 3.75
C CYS A 239 -7.12 2.79 4.94
N HIS A 240 -7.21 4.12 5.05
CA HIS A 240 -7.82 4.81 6.19
C HIS A 240 -9.21 5.35 5.85
N ILE A 241 -10.20 4.44 5.78
CA ILE A 241 -11.61 4.75 5.48
C ILE A 241 -12.54 4.46 6.68
N PRO A 242 -13.78 4.99 6.69
CA PRO A 242 -14.78 4.63 7.68
C PRO A 242 -15.11 3.13 7.70
N GLY A 243 -15.56 2.62 8.85
CA GLY A 243 -16.06 1.24 9.01
C GLY A 243 -14.95 0.18 9.03
N ALA A 244 -15.33 -1.09 8.91
CA ALA A 244 -14.37 -2.20 8.98
C ALA A 244 -13.42 -2.23 7.77
N THR A 245 -12.12 -2.32 8.04
CA THR A 245 -11.01 -2.31 7.07
C THR A 245 -10.09 -3.51 7.23
N MET A 246 -10.65 -4.60 7.75
CA MET A 246 -9.94 -5.86 7.88
C MET A 246 -9.48 -6.35 6.51
N SER A 247 -8.25 -6.86 6.46
CA SER A 247 -7.71 -7.50 5.28
C SER A 247 -8.62 -8.65 4.82
N ARG A 248 -8.66 -8.88 3.50
CA ARG A 248 -9.32 -10.04 2.94
C ARG A 248 -8.61 -11.31 3.39
N LEU A 249 -9.38 -12.36 3.62
CA LEU A 249 -8.86 -13.71 3.84
C LEU A 249 -8.34 -14.24 2.51
N VAL A 250 -7.08 -14.65 2.47
CA VAL A 250 -6.42 -15.11 1.25
C VAL A 250 -5.84 -16.51 1.39
N THR A 251 -5.63 -16.98 2.62
CA THR A 251 -5.01 -18.28 2.90
C THR A 251 -5.78 -19.05 3.96
N LYS A 252 -5.60 -20.37 4.00
CA LYS A 252 -6.08 -21.26 5.07
C LYS A 252 -5.80 -20.71 6.48
N SER A 253 -4.59 -20.19 6.71
CA SER A 253 -4.23 -19.59 8.00
C SER A 253 -5.10 -18.39 8.36
N ASP A 254 -5.58 -17.58 7.40
CA ASP A 254 -6.46 -16.44 7.72
C ASP A 254 -7.86 -16.87 8.20
N VAL A 255 -8.27 -18.09 7.88
CA VAL A 255 -9.54 -18.67 8.36
C VAL A 255 -9.34 -19.42 9.68
N GLU A 256 -8.26 -20.20 9.79
CA GLU A 256 -8.00 -21.01 10.98
C GLU A 256 -7.48 -20.18 12.16
N ASP A 257 -6.72 -19.12 11.88
CA ASP A 257 -6.22 -18.16 12.86
C ASP A 257 -6.50 -16.72 12.39
N PRO A 258 -7.60 -16.11 12.86
CA PRO A 258 -7.97 -14.74 12.48
C PRO A 258 -6.92 -13.68 12.83
N SER A 259 -5.92 -13.99 13.67
CA SER A 259 -4.85 -13.06 14.04
C SER A 259 -3.97 -12.63 12.87
N THR A 260 -3.96 -13.40 11.77
CA THR A 260 -3.25 -12.99 10.55
C THR A 260 -4.03 -11.96 9.73
N SER A 261 -5.32 -11.75 10.03
CA SER A 261 -6.12 -10.66 9.46
C SER A 261 -5.87 -9.35 10.20
N ILE A 262 -5.57 -8.30 9.45
CA ILE A 262 -5.11 -7.01 9.98
C ILE A 262 -6.07 -5.89 9.62
N ASP A 263 -6.29 -4.97 10.55
CA ASP A 263 -6.91 -3.69 10.25
C ASP A 263 -5.86 -2.76 9.62
N TYR A 264 -5.91 -2.60 8.30
CA TYR A 264 -5.00 -1.70 7.58
C TYR A 264 -5.17 -0.23 7.94
N SER A 265 -6.33 0.15 8.46
CA SER A 265 -6.57 1.53 8.88
C SER A 265 -5.99 1.82 10.27
N ASN A 266 -5.71 0.77 11.06
CA ASN A 266 -5.35 0.86 12.46
C ASN A 266 -6.25 1.81 13.26
N GLY A 267 -7.57 1.70 13.08
CA GLY A 267 -8.57 2.55 13.71
C GLY A 267 -8.60 4.01 13.24
N GLN A 268 -8.13 4.31 12.03
CA GLN A 268 -8.03 5.68 11.50
C GLN A 268 -8.95 5.89 10.30
N ASP A 269 -9.59 7.05 10.26
CA ASP A 269 -10.40 7.51 9.14
C ASP A 269 -9.88 8.86 8.65
N PHE A 270 -9.21 8.86 7.52
CA PHE A 270 -8.65 10.07 6.91
C PHE A 270 -9.52 10.65 5.80
N THR A 271 -10.79 10.24 5.75
CA THR A 271 -11.79 10.90 4.91
C THR A 271 -12.40 12.13 5.57
N THR A 272 -12.19 12.31 6.89
CA THR A 272 -12.81 13.37 7.67
C THR A 272 -11.84 13.99 8.68
N TYR A 273 -12.19 15.20 9.15
CA TYR A 273 -11.44 15.91 10.19
C TYR A 273 -11.56 15.20 11.54
N ALA A 274 -12.79 14.91 11.98
CA ALA A 274 -13.10 14.37 13.31
C ALA A 274 -13.00 12.84 13.41
N GLY A 275 -13.10 12.13 12.29
CA GLY A 275 -13.20 10.67 12.25
C GLY A 275 -14.64 10.23 12.01
N SER A 276 -14.92 8.96 12.24
CA SER A 276 -16.24 8.39 11.96
C SER A 276 -16.61 7.24 12.88
N THR A 277 -17.92 7.03 13.00
CA THR A 277 -18.49 5.82 13.59
C THR A 277 -19.40 5.18 12.56
N VAL A 278 -19.01 4.01 12.05
CA VAL A 278 -19.79 3.26 11.06
C VAL A 278 -19.91 1.82 11.52
N SER A 279 -21.14 1.30 11.61
CA SER A 279 -21.42 -0.07 12.04
C SER A 279 -20.73 -0.45 13.36
N SER A 280 -20.79 0.46 14.34
CA SER A 280 -20.15 0.32 15.67
C SER A 280 -18.63 0.32 15.68
N VAL A 281 -17.97 0.57 14.55
CA VAL A 281 -16.52 0.80 14.47
C VAL A 281 -16.27 2.30 14.56
N GLU A 282 -15.67 2.74 15.66
CA GLU A 282 -15.19 4.11 15.85
C GLU A 282 -13.75 4.24 15.34
N LYS A 283 -13.49 5.31 14.58
CA LYS A 283 -12.18 5.62 14.04
C LYS A 283 -11.81 7.08 14.26
N LYS A 284 -10.53 7.29 14.52
CA LYS A 284 -9.95 8.61 14.78
C LYS A 284 -9.72 9.36 13.47
N GLY A 285 -10.14 10.62 13.43
CA GLY A 285 -9.91 11.51 12.30
C GLY A 285 -8.52 12.11 12.23
N ILE A 286 -8.28 12.93 11.21
CA ILE A 286 -7.01 13.64 11.00
C ILE A 286 -6.67 14.54 12.20
N ALA A 287 -7.67 15.22 12.78
CA ALA A 287 -7.48 16.16 13.87
C ALA A 287 -6.84 15.52 15.12
N TYR A 288 -7.18 14.26 15.41
CA TYR A 288 -6.65 13.51 16.55
C TYR A 288 -5.12 13.41 16.51
N PHE A 289 -4.53 13.38 15.32
CA PHE A 289 -3.09 13.24 15.13
C PHE A 289 -2.38 14.58 14.90
N ALA A 290 -3.11 15.70 14.92
CA ALA A 290 -2.60 17.02 14.53
C ALA A 290 -2.70 18.06 15.66
N LEU A 291 -3.84 18.12 16.37
CA LEU A 291 -4.16 19.25 17.26
C LEU A 291 -3.16 19.48 18.39
N ASP A 292 -2.60 18.40 18.95
CA ASP A 292 -1.64 18.50 20.06
C ASP A 292 -0.20 18.83 19.62
N TYR A 293 0.04 18.93 18.30
CA TYR A 293 1.38 19.06 17.72
C TYR A 293 1.68 20.45 17.14
N ALA A 294 0.87 21.47 17.42
CA ALA A 294 1.07 22.80 16.84
C ALA A 294 2.45 23.41 17.14
N ALA A 295 2.98 23.17 18.35
CA ALA A 295 4.32 23.65 18.74
C ALA A 295 5.46 22.76 18.20
N THR A 296 5.17 21.48 17.91
CA THR A 296 6.14 20.49 17.40
C THR A 296 5.55 19.70 16.22
N PRO A 297 5.27 20.34 15.07
CA PRO A 297 4.56 19.68 13.97
C PRO A 297 5.23 18.40 13.48
N ASP A 298 6.56 18.39 13.42
CA ASP A 298 7.36 17.25 12.96
C ASP A 298 7.28 16.02 13.89
N GLU A 299 6.75 16.16 15.11
CA GLU A 299 6.47 15.04 16.02
C GLU A 299 5.09 14.39 15.77
N SER A 300 4.24 15.01 14.96
CA SER A 300 2.92 14.47 14.62
C SER A 300 3.03 13.08 13.99
N PRO A 301 2.18 12.11 14.41
CA PRO A 301 2.08 10.81 13.74
C PRO A 301 1.75 10.90 12.25
N LEU A 302 1.10 11.99 11.78
CA LEU A 302 0.80 12.19 10.36
C LEU A 302 2.08 12.39 9.53
N LEU A 303 3.11 13.01 10.10
CA LEU A 303 4.38 13.29 9.44
C LEU A 303 5.42 12.19 9.72
N THR A 304 5.55 11.74 10.97
CA THR A 304 6.59 10.76 11.35
C THR A 304 6.38 9.37 10.76
N LYS A 305 5.13 8.95 10.53
CA LYS A 305 4.82 7.63 9.95
C LYS A 305 4.93 7.56 8.43
N THR A 306 5.04 8.71 7.75
CA THR A 306 4.88 8.80 6.30
C THR A 306 6.16 9.16 5.57
N ILE A 307 7.25 9.37 6.32
CA ILE A 307 8.62 9.50 5.80
C ILE A 307 9.39 8.19 5.95
N ALA A 308 10.49 8.06 5.21
CA ALA A 308 11.39 6.92 5.38
C ALA A 308 11.98 6.91 6.81
N GLY A 309 12.02 5.74 7.44
CA GLY A 309 12.66 5.56 8.74
C GLY A 309 14.18 5.74 8.66
N PRO A 310 14.87 5.79 9.82
CA PRO A 310 16.32 5.64 9.86
C PRO A 310 16.76 4.42 9.04
N ALA A 311 17.83 4.54 8.26
CA ALA A 311 18.32 3.50 7.33
C ALA A 311 17.32 3.06 6.22
N GLY A 312 16.25 3.83 5.96
CA GLY A 312 15.29 3.54 4.89
C GLY A 312 14.24 2.48 5.23
N GLU A 313 14.11 2.13 6.51
CA GLU A 313 13.16 1.13 6.98
C GLU A 313 11.69 1.57 6.81
N PHE A 314 10.81 0.61 6.54
CA PHE A 314 9.36 0.80 6.46
C PHE A 314 8.74 0.81 7.86
N THR A 315 8.29 1.98 8.32
CA THR A 315 7.55 2.10 9.60
C THR A 315 6.03 2.10 9.43
N HIS A 316 5.57 2.03 8.17
CA HIS A 316 4.18 2.07 7.75
C HIS A 316 3.92 1.06 6.63
N ALA A 317 2.83 0.30 6.75
CA ALA A 317 2.43 -0.78 5.85
C ALA A 317 2.23 -0.35 4.38
N GLY A 318 1.82 0.89 4.17
CA GLY A 318 1.66 1.51 2.86
C GLY A 318 2.93 2.14 2.30
N GLY A 319 4.08 1.97 2.96
CA GLY A 319 5.35 2.60 2.59
C GLY A 319 5.47 4.04 3.10
N TYR A 320 6.53 4.72 2.62
CA TYR A 320 6.69 6.16 2.80
C TYR A 320 6.11 6.91 1.59
N PHE A 321 5.53 8.06 1.87
CA PHE A 321 4.83 8.89 0.89
C PHE A 321 5.62 10.15 0.54
N TRP A 322 6.43 10.63 1.48
CA TRP A 322 7.07 11.93 1.38
C TRP A 322 8.51 11.95 1.90
N SER A 323 9.19 13.03 1.56
CA SER A 323 10.37 13.61 2.22
C SER A 323 9.99 14.94 2.89
N ALA A 324 10.85 15.49 3.74
CA ALA A 324 10.61 16.80 4.37
C ALA A 324 10.57 17.95 3.35
N GLU A 325 11.10 17.71 2.16
CA GLU A 325 11.16 18.64 1.05
C GLU A 325 9.89 18.65 0.20
N ASP A 326 9.05 17.62 0.30
CA ASP A 326 7.87 17.49 -0.56
C ASP A 326 6.80 18.56 -0.21
N PRO A 327 6.15 19.16 -1.23
CA PRO A 327 5.15 20.21 -1.00
C PRO A 327 4.00 19.78 -0.09
N ASP A 328 3.50 18.55 -0.27
CA ASP A 328 2.41 17.99 0.54
C ASP A 328 2.82 17.85 2.01
N TYR A 329 4.05 17.40 2.28
CA TYR A 329 4.59 17.30 3.64
C TYR A 329 4.65 18.67 4.30
N ARG A 330 5.24 19.66 3.60
CA ARG A 330 5.36 21.03 4.09
C ARG A 330 3.99 21.67 4.34
N ALA A 331 3.01 21.40 3.48
CA ALA A 331 1.64 21.88 3.64
C ALA A 331 0.97 21.33 4.90
N ILE A 332 1.07 20.01 5.15
CA ILE A 332 0.55 19.38 6.38
C ILE A 332 1.27 19.95 7.60
N ARG A 333 2.60 20.03 7.56
CA ARG A 333 3.43 20.57 8.65
C ARG A 333 3.03 22.01 9.00
N GLN A 334 2.84 22.86 7.99
CA GLN A 334 2.40 24.23 8.16
C GLN A 334 1.00 24.29 8.77
N TRP A 335 0.04 23.52 8.24
CA TRP A 335 -1.32 23.49 8.78
C TRP A 335 -1.36 23.04 10.25
N ILE A 336 -0.54 22.05 10.63
CA ILE A 336 -0.39 21.66 12.03
C ILE A 336 0.16 22.83 12.86
N ALA A 337 1.22 23.51 12.37
CA ALA A 337 1.81 24.67 13.04
C ALA A 337 0.82 25.84 13.23
N GLU A 338 -0.15 25.97 12.32
CA GLU A 338 -1.24 26.96 12.38
C GLU A 338 -2.38 26.54 13.34
N GLY A 339 -2.22 25.43 14.07
CA GLY A 339 -3.21 24.91 15.02
C GLY A 339 -4.23 23.96 14.39
N ALA A 340 -3.94 23.44 13.18
CA ALA A 340 -4.77 22.50 12.45
C ALA A 340 -6.25 22.92 12.31
N PRO A 341 -6.56 24.14 11.84
CA PRO A 341 -7.95 24.63 11.77
C PRO A 341 -8.84 23.79 10.82
N ASP A 342 -10.10 23.60 11.19
CA ASP A 342 -11.17 23.00 10.34
C ASP A 342 -12.00 24.09 9.62
N ASN A 343 -11.33 24.80 8.71
CA ASN A 343 -11.85 25.93 7.93
C ASN A 343 -12.10 25.59 6.45
#